data_AF-A0A8D8VLR1-F1
#
_entry.id   AF-A0A8D8VLR1-F1
#
_cell.length_a   1.000
_cell.length_b   1.000
_cell.length_c   1.000
_cell.angle_alpha   90.00
_cell.angle_beta   90.00
_cell.angle_gamma   90.00
#
_symmetry.space_group_name_H-M   'P 1'
#
loop_
_entity.id
_entity.type
_entity.pdbx_description
1 polymer ?
#
loop_
_entity_poly.entity_id
_entity_poly.type
_entity_poly.pdbx_seq_one_letter_code
_entity_poly.pdbx_strand_id
1 'polypeptide(L)'
;MALKSTIDLTVNDYVSNFEFDVFTRLFQPWTTLLKNWQILAVTHPGYVAFLTYDEVKIRLSQYINKPGSYVFRLSCTRLGQWAIGYVTGDGDILQTIPQNKPLCQALLDGYREGFYLYPDGRNVNPELSWDFISTPEDHIKVTQEQYELYCEMGSTFQLCKICAENDKDIRIEPCGHLLCTPCLTSWQQDSDGQGCPFCRAEIKGTEQIVVDPFDPKRQHKAGTLLELDDLDDEVAES
;
A
#
# COMPACT_ATOMS: atom_id res chain seq x y z
N MET A 1 -5.17 20.62 -13.18
CA MET A 1 -6.23 20.16 -14.11
C MET A 1 -6.36 18.64 -14.11
N ALA A 2 -5.32 17.86 -14.41
CA ALA A 2 -5.39 16.40 -14.47
C ALA A 2 -5.78 15.69 -13.15
N LEU A 3 -5.27 16.18 -12.00
CA LEU A 3 -5.64 15.60 -10.70
C LEU A 3 -7.12 15.84 -10.39
N LYS A 4 -7.61 17.07 -10.62
CA LYS A 4 -9.02 17.44 -10.46
C LYS A 4 -9.92 16.52 -11.28
N SER A 5 -9.63 16.32 -12.56
CA SER A 5 -10.44 15.44 -13.42
C SER A 5 -10.40 13.95 -13.02
N THR A 6 -9.44 13.54 -12.18
CA THR A 6 -9.36 12.16 -11.68
C THR A 6 -10.18 11.97 -10.40
N ILE A 7 -10.19 12.97 -9.51
CA ILE A 7 -10.89 12.89 -8.22
C ILE A 7 -12.35 13.34 -8.29
N ASP A 8 -12.65 14.35 -9.13
CA ASP A 8 -13.97 14.93 -9.32
C ASP A 8 -14.81 14.04 -10.25
N LEU A 9 -15.33 12.94 -9.70
CA LEU A 9 -16.13 11.96 -10.43
C LEU A 9 -17.48 12.53 -10.84
N THR A 10 -18.03 13.47 -10.06
CA THR A 10 -19.32 14.10 -10.30
C THR A 10 -19.25 15.32 -11.22
N VAL A 11 -18.04 15.80 -11.52
CA VAL A 11 -17.74 16.92 -12.43
C VAL A 11 -18.49 18.20 -12.00
N ASN A 12 -18.47 18.50 -10.70
CA ASN A 12 -19.22 19.62 -10.11
C ASN A 12 -18.33 20.67 -9.43
N ASP A 13 -17.01 20.59 -9.59
CA ASP A 13 -16.00 21.47 -8.97
C ASP A 13 -15.85 21.32 -7.45
N TYR A 14 -16.48 20.32 -6.84
CA TYR A 14 -16.29 19.94 -5.44
C TYR A 14 -15.67 18.54 -5.33
N VAL A 15 -15.10 18.24 -4.15
CA VAL A 15 -14.65 16.88 -3.81
C VAL A 15 -15.37 16.48 -2.54
N SER A 16 -16.25 15.50 -2.68
CA SER A 16 -16.94 14.88 -1.54
C SER A 16 -16.03 13.92 -0.79
N ASN A 17 -16.36 13.62 0.48
CA ASN A 17 -15.67 12.57 1.24
C ASN A 17 -15.71 11.21 0.52
N PHE A 18 -16.76 10.95 -0.25
CA PHE A 18 -16.89 9.74 -1.06
C PHE A 18 -15.87 9.70 -2.21
N GLU A 19 -15.74 10.79 -2.97
CA GLU A 19 -14.74 10.90 -4.04
C GLU A 19 -13.32 10.80 -3.51
N PHE A 20 -13.07 11.37 -2.33
CA PHE A 20 -11.78 11.27 -1.65
C PHE A 20 -11.46 9.84 -1.18
N ASP A 21 -12.42 9.11 -0.59
CA ASP A 21 -12.27 7.68 -0.25
C ASP A 21 -11.94 6.84 -1.50
N VAL A 22 -12.69 7.04 -2.57
CA VAL A 22 -12.47 6.31 -3.83
C VAL A 22 -11.07 6.57 -4.37
N PHE A 23 -10.65 7.84 -4.43
CA PHE A 23 -9.33 8.22 -4.92
C PHE A 23 -8.21 7.63 -4.08
N THR A 24 -8.30 7.74 -2.74
CA THR A 24 -7.27 7.24 -1.83
C THR A 24 -7.11 5.72 -1.88
N ARG A 25 -8.20 4.98 -2.04
CA ARG A 25 -8.16 3.52 -2.20
C ARG A 25 -7.57 3.08 -3.54
N LEU A 26 -7.82 3.82 -4.62
CA LEU A 26 -7.29 3.51 -5.95
C LEU A 26 -5.77 3.70 -6.02
N PHE A 27 -5.26 4.79 -5.44
CA PHE A 27 -3.85 5.18 -5.57
C PHE A 27 -3.03 4.92 -4.30
N GLN A 28 -3.51 4.06 -3.41
CA GLN A 28 -2.83 3.63 -2.20
C GLN A 28 -1.38 3.13 -2.46
N PRO A 29 -0.47 3.22 -1.46
CA PRO A 29 -0.67 3.76 -0.11
C PRO A 29 -0.69 5.29 -0.05
N TRP A 30 -1.22 5.85 1.05
CA TRP A 30 -1.34 7.30 1.26
C TRP A 30 0.00 8.05 1.15
N THR A 31 1.07 7.46 1.68
CA THR A 31 2.43 8.05 1.72
C THR A 31 2.98 8.37 0.33
N THR A 32 2.56 7.64 -0.70
CA THR A 32 2.99 7.82 -2.09
C THR A 32 1.83 8.14 -3.04
N LEU A 33 0.66 8.53 -2.50
CA LEU A 33 -0.61 8.67 -3.24
C LEU A 33 -0.49 9.39 -4.59
N LEU A 34 0.07 10.61 -4.58
CA LEU A 34 0.19 11.41 -5.80
C LEU A 34 1.21 10.86 -6.80
N LYS A 35 2.27 10.19 -6.30
CA LYS A 35 3.25 9.51 -7.16
C LYS A 35 2.59 8.30 -7.85
N ASN A 36 1.83 7.51 -7.09
CA ASN A 36 1.09 6.36 -7.62
C ASN A 36 0.05 6.80 -8.65
N TRP A 37 -0.68 7.88 -8.36
CA TRP A 37 -1.59 8.50 -9.32
C TRP A 37 -0.88 8.92 -10.60
N GLN A 38 0.27 9.60 -10.49
CA GLN A 38 1.03 10.03 -11.67
C GLN A 38 1.52 8.84 -12.50
N ILE A 39 2.06 7.81 -11.86
CA ILE A 39 2.53 6.62 -12.56
C ILE A 39 1.36 5.89 -13.21
N LEU A 40 0.33 5.54 -12.43
CA LEU A 40 -0.75 4.68 -12.89
C LEU A 40 -1.72 5.39 -13.85
N ALA A 41 -2.14 6.62 -13.55
CA ALA A 41 -3.21 7.29 -14.29
C ALA A 41 -2.70 8.32 -15.32
N VAL A 42 -1.46 8.81 -15.19
CA VAL A 42 -0.93 9.84 -16.09
C VAL A 42 0.08 9.27 -17.09
N THR A 43 1.00 8.41 -16.65
CA THR A 43 2.09 7.94 -17.51
C THR A 43 1.94 6.50 -18.00
N HIS A 44 1.22 5.64 -17.27
CA HIS A 44 1.13 4.22 -17.61
C HIS A 44 0.30 3.99 -18.89
N PRO A 45 0.86 3.39 -19.95
CA PRO A 45 0.19 3.23 -21.24
C PRO A 45 -0.99 2.25 -21.20
N GLY A 46 -1.00 1.33 -20.24
CA GLY A 46 -2.10 0.39 -20.01
C GLY A 46 -3.33 1.00 -19.31
N TYR A 47 -3.26 2.24 -18.80
CA TYR A 47 -4.42 2.87 -18.17
C TYR A 47 -5.39 3.39 -19.23
N VAL A 48 -6.66 3.00 -19.08
CA VAL A 48 -7.76 3.44 -19.95
C VAL A 48 -8.87 4.04 -19.09
N ALA A 49 -9.03 5.36 -19.19
CA ALA A 49 -10.05 6.09 -18.44
C ALA A 49 -11.45 5.82 -19.03
N PHE A 50 -12.46 5.76 -18.15
CA PHE A 50 -13.89 5.71 -18.49
C PHE A 50 -14.35 4.57 -19.43
N LEU A 51 -13.62 3.46 -19.51
CA LEU A 51 -14.09 2.29 -20.26
C LEU A 51 -14.99 1.37 -19.43
N THR A 52 -15.94 0.74 -20.10
CA THR A 52 -16.79 -0.33 -19.59
C THR A 52 -16.13 -1.70 -19.81
N TYR A 53 -16.78 -2.75 -19.28
CA TYR A 53 -16.32 -4.12 -19.49
C TYR A 53 -16.30 -4.51 -20.97
N ASP A 54 -17.33 -4.14 -21.72
CA ASP A 54 -17.45 -4.51 -23.14
C ASP A 54 -16.45 -3.73 -24.01
N GLU A 55 -16.21 -2.45 -23.71
CA GLU A 55 -15.22 -1.66 -24.43
C GLU A 55 -13.78 -2.16 -24.20
N VAL A 56 -13.46 -2.65 -23.00
CA VAL A 56 -12.18 -3.32 -22.74
C VAL A 56 -12.04 -4.59 -23.60
N LYS A 57 -13.09 -5.40 -23.73
CA LYS A 57 -13.08 -6.58 -24.60
C LYS A 57 -12.85 -6.20 -26.06
N ILE A 58 -13.55 -5.18 -26.56
CA ILE A 58 -13.38 -4.70 -27.93
C ILE A 58 -11.95 -4.21 -28.15
N ARG A 59 -11.40 -3.43 -27.21
CA ARG A 59 -10.03 -2.91 -27.31
C ARG A 59 -8.99 -4.04 -27.36
N LEU A 60 -9.10 -5.02 -26.45
CA LEU A 60 -8.15 -6.14 -26.39
C LEU A 60 -8.32 -7.14 -27.54
N SER A 61 -9.48 -7.20 -28.19
CA SER A 61 -9.69 -8.07 -29.36
C SER A 61 -8.73 -7.79 -30.51
N GLN A 62 -8.24 -6.54 -30.62
CA GLN A 62 -7.22 -6.15 -31.60
C GLN A 62 -5.86 -6.82 -31.34
N TYR A 63 -5.64 -7.27 -30.11
CA TYR A 63 -4.40 -7.89 -29.63
C TYR A 63 -4.59 -9.37 -29.27
N ILE A 64 -5.64 -10.02 -29.78
CA ILE A 64 -5.98 -11.42 -29.46
C ILE A 64 -4.83 -12.40 -29.81
N ASN A 65 -4.07 -12.09 -30.86
CA ASN A 65 -2.91 -12.87 -31.30
C ASN A 65 -1.62 -12.53 -30.53
N LYS A 66 -1.73 -11.73 -29.47
CA LYS A 66 -0.61 -11.29 -28.64
C LYS A 66 -0.94 -11.53 -27.16
N PRO A 67 -0.80 -12.79 -26.68
CA PRO A 67 -0.99 -13.14 -25.28
C PRO A 67 -0.19 -12.24 -24.34
N GLY A 68 -0.75 -11.90 -23.19
CA GLY A 68 -0.15 -10.98 -22.23
C GLY A 68 -0.44 -9.50 -22.50
N SER A 69 -1.17 -9.17 -23.58
CA SER A 69 -1.67 -7.80 -23.80
C SER A 69 -2.73 -7.45 -22.76
N TYR A 70 -2.59 -6.29 -22.10
CA TYR A 70 -3.47 -5.92 -21.00
C TYR A 70 -3.77 -4.42 -20.96
N VAL A 71 -4.90 -4.08 -20.34
CA VAL A 71 -5.28 -2.71 -19.97
C VAL A 71 -5.94 -2.73 -18.60
N PHE A 72 -5.94 -1.60 -17.89
CA PHE A 72 -6.66 -1.48 -16.62
C PHE A 72 -7.41 -0.16 -16.51
N ARG A 73 -8.46 -0.20 -15.69
CA ARG A 73 -9.42 0.89 -15.53
C ARG A 73 -10.06 0.88 -14.15
N LEU A 74 -10.77 1.94 -13.82
CA LEU A 74 -11.65 1.96 -12.66
C LEU A 74 -12.80 0.95 -12.85
N SER A 75 -13.17 0.26 -11.77
CA SER A 75 -14.34 -0.61 -11.75
C SER A 75 -15.62 0.19 -11.57
N CYS A 76 -16.56 0.05 -12.51
CA CYS A 76 -17.85 0.76 -12.48
C CYS A 76 -18.83 0.19 -11.43
N THR A 77 -18.73 -1.11 -11.14
CA THR A 77 -19.62 -1.79 -10.19
C THR A 77 -19.04 -1.88 -8.78
N ARG A 78 -17.74 -1.57 -8.62
CA ARG A 78 -17.04 -1.57 -7.33
C ARG A 78 -16.11 -0.36 -7.25
N LEU A 79 -16.67 0.79 -6.90
CA LEU A 79 -15.92 2.05 -6.81
C LEU A 79 -14.80 1.94 -5.75
N GLY A 80 -13.65 2.53 -6.07
CA GLY A 80 -12.42 2.38 -5.30
C GLY A 80 -11.64 1.09 -5.59
N GLN A 81 -12.02 0.32 -6.60
CA GLN A 81 -11.28 -0.85 -7.07
C GLN A 81 -10.91 -0.73 -8.56
N TRP A 82 -9.84 -1.42 -8.93
CA TRP A 82 -9.37 -1.53 -10.31
C TRP A 82 -9.94 -2.77 -10.99
N ALA A 83 -10.12 -2.70 -12.30
CA ALA A 83 -10.38 -3.85 -13.15
C ALA A 83 -9.26 -3.94 -14.21
N ILE A 84 -8.65 -5.11 -14.34
CA ILE A 84 -7.57 -5.39 -15.30
C ILE A 84 -8.12 -6.36 -16.33
N GLY A 85 -8.08 -5.99 -17.61
CA GLY A 85 -8.35 -6.89 -18.72
C GLY A 85 -7.06 -7.36 -19.37
N TYR A 86 -6.98 -8.63 -19.74
CA TYR A 86 -5.81 -9.19 -20.40
C TYR A 86 -6.16 -10.32 -21.37
N VAL A 87 -5.26 -10.57 -22.32
CA VAL A 87 -5.33 -11.66 -23.30
C VAL A 87 -4.57 -12.87 -22.75
N THR A 88 -5.22 -14.03 -22.68
CA THR A 88 -4.64 -15.28 -22.20
C THR A 88 -3.77 -15.96 -23.26
N GLY A 89 -3.01 -16.98 -22.85
CA GLY A 89 -2.25 -17.84 -23.77
C GLY A 89 -3.11 -18.55 -24.81
N ASP A 90 -4.37 -18.84 -24.47
CA ASP A 90 -5.33 -19.51 -25.34
C ASP A 90 -6.05 -18.56 -26.32
N GLY A 91 -5.77 -17.25 -26.23
CA GLY A 91 -6.42 -16.24 -27.06
C GLY A 91 -7.80 -15.83 -26.57
N ASP A 92 -8.09 -15.98 -25.28
CA ASP A 92 -9.30 -15.45 -24.64
C ASP A 92 -9.03 -14.10 -23.96
N ILE A 93 -10.09 -13.31 -23.76
CA ILE A 93 -10.01 -12.04 -23.01
C ILE A 93 -10.72 -12.19 -21.68
N LEU A 94 -9.95 -12.08 -20.60
CA LEU A 94 -10.45 -12.12 -19.23
C LEU A 94 -10.30 -10.75 -18.55
N GLN A 95 -11.16 -10.49 -17.57
CA GLN A 95 -11.04 -9.32 -16.69
C GLN A 95 -11.10 -9.75 -15.23
N THR A 96 -10.20 -9.21 -14.41
CA THR A 96 -10.07 -9.50 -12.99
C THR A 96 -10.11 -8.21 -12.17
N ILE A 97 -10.52 -8.33 -10.91
CA ILE A 97 -10.47 -7.23 -9.93
C ILE A 97 -9.50 -7.67 -8.83
N PRO A 98 -8.31 -7.06 -8.72
CA PRO A 98 -7.37 -7.37 -7.65
C PRO A 98 -8.03 -7.24 -6.28
N GLN A 99 -7.88 -8.26 -5.43
CA GLN A 99 -8.39 -8.26 -4.06
C GLN A 99 -7.22 -8.05 -3.08
N ASN A 100 -7.43 -7.20 -2.07
CA ASN A 100 -6.51 -6.99 -0.95
C ASN A 100 -5.04 -6.68 -1.34
N LYS A 101 -4.82 -5.98 -2.46
CA LYS A 101 -3.49 -5.52 -2.88
C LYS A 101 -3.56 -4.21 -3.67
N PRO A 102 -2.53 -3.34 -3.58
CA PRO A 102 -2.40 -2.18 -4.46
C PRO A 102 -2.27 -2.59 -5.93
N LEU A 103 -2.73 -1.72 -6.84
CA LEU A 103 -2.65 -2.01 -8.28
C LEU A 103 -1.22 -2.23 -8.76
N CYS A 104 -0.26 -1.43 -8.28
CA CYS A 104 1.16 -1.59 -8.66
C CYS A 104 1.66 -3.01 -8.37
N GLN A 105 1.37 -3.56 -7.19
CA GLN A 105 1.74 -4.93 -6.84
C GLN A 105 1.02 -5.95 -7.72
N ALA A 106 -0.27 -5.77 -7.98
CA ALA A 106 -1.02 -6.65 -8.87
C ALA A 106 -0.44 -6.70 -10.29
N LEU A 107 0.01 -5.55 -10.82
CA LEU A 107 0.65 -5.45 -12.13
C LEU A 107 2.01 -6.14 -12.15
N LEU A 108 2.81 -6.01 -11.10
CA LEU A 108 4.09 -6.69 -10.99
C LEU A 108 3.97 -8.21 -10.85
N ASP A 109 3.02 -8.68 -10.03
CA ASP A 109 2.73 -10.10 -9.88
C ASP A 109 2.35 -10.71 -11.24
N GLY A 110 1.40 -10.09 -11.95
CA GLY A 110 0.99 -10.59 -13.25
C GLY A 110 2.03 -10.39 -14.35
N TYR A 111 2.97 -9.44 -14.24
CA TYR A 111 4.14 -9.39 -15.12
C TYR A 111 5.05 -10.60 -14.90
N ARG A 112 5.33 -10.93 -13.63
CA ARG A 112 6.17 -12.10 -13.25
C ARG A 112 5.54 -13.42 -13.70
N GLU A 113 4.21 -13.53 -13.62
CA GLU A 113 3.45 -14.71 -14.05
C GLU A 113 3.23 -14.75 -15.57
N GLY A 114 3.58 -13.70 -16.31
CA GLY A 114 3.44 -13.64 -17.77
C GLY A 114 2.07 -13.20 -18.28
N PHE A 115 1.17 -12.74 -17.41
CA PHE A 115 -0.17 -12.27 -17.76
C PHE A 115 -0.21 -10.81 -18.21
N TYR A 116 0.63 -9.93 -17.66
CA TYR A 116 0.60 -8.48 -17.90
C TYR A 116 1.90 -7.99 -18.53
N LEU A 117 2.11 -8.31 -19.80
CA LEU A 117 3.37 -8.07 -20.52
C LEU A 117 3.31 -6.87 -21.45
N TYR A 118 2.19 -6.68 -22.15
CA TYR A 118 2.08 -5.70 -23.23
C TYR A 118 0.98 -4.67 -22.91
N PRO A 119 1.31 -3.57 -22.21
CA PRO A 119 0.31 -2.59 -21.83
C PRO A 119 -0.25 -1.91 -23.07
N ASP A 120 -1.56 -2.00 -23.25
CA ASP A 120 -2.27 -1.54 -24.44
C ASP A 120 -1.62 -2.07 -25.74
N GLY A 121 -1.17 -3.32 -25.72
CA GLY A 121 -0.52 -3.99 -26.85
C GLY A 121 0.91 -3.51 -27.16
N ARG A 122 1.48 -2.58 -26.39
CA ARG A 122 2.84 -2.05 -26.61
C ARG A 122 3.91 -3.06 -26.19
N ASN A 123 5.05 -3.05 -26.88
CA ASN A 123 6.18 -3.97 -26.60
C ASN A 123 7.01 -3.58 -25.37
N VAL A 124 6.85 -2.35 -24.88
CA VAL A 124 7.61 -1.84 -23.74
C VAL A 124 6.65 -1.72 -22.57
N ASN A 125 6.87 -2.55 -21.55
CA ASN A 125 6.19 -2.43 -20.27
C ASN A 125 6.98 -1.46 -19.38
N PRO A 126 6.37 -0.38 -18.84
CA PRO A 126 7.07 0.47 -17.91
C PRO A 126 7.51 -0.32 -16.68
N GLU A 127 8.75 -0.13 -16.25
CA GLU A 127 9.19 -0.67 -14.97
C GLU A 127 8.50 0.09 -13.84
N LEU A 128 7.66 -0.61 -13.09
CA LEU A 128 7.19 -0.17 -11.80
C LEU A 128 8.32 -0.50 -10.81
N SER A 129 9.13 0.50 -10.42
CA SER A 129 10.28 0.24 -9.54
C SER A 129 9.83 -0.37 -8.20
N TRP A 130 10.57 -1.38 -7.75
CA TRP A 130 10.30 -2.15 -6.53
C TRP A 130 10.31 -1.26 -5.28
N ASP A 131 11.13 -0.22 -5.30
CA ASP A 131 11.29 0.75 -4.20
C ASP A 131 10.00 1.55 -3.91
N PHE A 132 9.04 1.53 -4.84
CA PHE A 132 7.74 2.21 -4.69
C PHE A 132 6.66 1.34 -4.03
N ILE A 133 6.90 0.03 -3.90
CA ILE A 133 5.92 -0.97 -3.44
C ILE A 133 6.35 -1.63 -2.14
N SER A 134 7.60 -1.41 -1.72
CA SER A 134 7.85 -1.24 -0.31
C SER A 134 6.88 -0.17 0.19
N THR A 135 5.73 -0.59 0.73
CA THR A 135 5.27 0.04 1.97
C THR A 135 6.56 0.16 2.79
N PRO A 136 7.03 1.37 3.14
CA PRO A 136 8.10 1.43 4.13
C PRO A 136 7.54 0.59 5.27
N GLU A 137 8.12 -0.58 5.51
CA GLU A 137 7.53 -1.70 6.25
C GLU A 137 6.65 -1.17 7.37
N ASP A 138 5.30 -1.11 7.23
CA ASP A 138 4.46 -0.07 7.89
C ASP A 138 4.99 0.31 9.27
N HIS A 139 5.84 1.34 9.31
CA HIS A 139 6.80 1.47 10.41
C HIS A 139 6.05 1.99 11.62
N ILE A 140 5.83 1.10 12.58
CA ILE A 140 5.18 1.45 13.83
C ILE A 140 6.24 2.13 14.69
N LYS A 141 6.21 3.47 14.70
CA LYS A 141 7.04 4.25 15.61
C LYS A 141 6.51 4.12 17.02
N VAL A 142 7.33 3.57 17.91
CA VAL A 142 7.01 3.49 19.33
C VAL A 142 7.03 4.90 19.91
N THR A 143 5.93 5.31 20.55
CA THR A 143 5.87 6.61 21.22
C THR A 143 6.69 6.59 22.50
N GLN A 144 7.08 7.76 23.00
CA GLN A 144 7.77 7.88 24.28
C GLN A 144 6.95 7.25 25.42
N GLU A 145 5.65 7.56 25.51
CA GLU A 145 4.76 7.00 26.54
C GLU A 145 4.68 5.48 26.48
N GLN A 146 4.61 4.90 25.26
CA GLN A 146 4.62 3.46 25.09
C GLN A 146 5.95 2.86 25.55
N TYR A 147 7.08 3.47 25.15
CA TYR A 147 8.41 3.03 25.58
C TYR A 147 8.55 3.02 27.11
N GLU A 148 8.19 4.12 27.77
CA GLU A 148 8.26 4.25 29.23
C GLU A 148 7.42 3.18 29.94
N LEU A 149 6.16 3.00 29.51
CA LEU A 149 5.27 1.98 30.06
C LEU A 149 5.84 0.56 29.93
N TYR A 150 6.39 0.20 28.76
CA TYR A 150 6.95 -1.13 28.56
C TYR A 150 8.24 -1.34 29.36
N CYS A 151 9.09 -0.30 29.49
CA CYS A 151 10.29 -0.35 30.32
C CYS A 151 9.98 -0.60 31.80
N GLU A 152 8.95 0.05 32.36
CA GLU A 152 8.51 -0.17 33.74
C GLU A 152 8.10 -1.64 34.00
N MET A 153 7.54 -2.30 32.99
CA MET A 153 7.12 -3.70 33.06
C MET A 153 8.24 -4.71 32.71
N GLY A 154 9.48 -4.25 32.54
CA GLY A 154 10.61 -5.12 32.16
C GLY A 154 10.47 -5.74 30.76
N SER A 155 9.77 -5.05 29.85
CA SER A 155 9.52 -5.52 28.49
C SER A 155 9.77 -4.38 27.49
N THR A 156 9.53 -4.64 26.20
CA THR A 156 9.67 -3.63 25.14
C THR A 156 8.49 -3.68 24.19
N PHE A 157 8.18 -2.59 23.49
CA PHE A 157 7.05 -2.58 22.57
C PHE A 157 7.27 -3.56 21.40
N GLN A 158 8.48 -3.65 20.85
CA GLN A 158 8.76 -4.50 19.69
C GLN A 158 8.53 -5.99 19.95
N LEU A 159 8.74 -6.47 21.18
CA LEU A 159 8.59 -7.90 21.47
C LEU A 159 7.13 -8.36 21.37
N CYS A 160 6.93 -9.48 20.69
CA CYS A 160 5.68 -10.22 20.63
C CYS A 160 5.24 -10.63 22.05
N LYS A 161 3.98 -10.38 22.39
CA LYS A 161 3.44 -10.67 23.74
C LYS A 161 2.94 -12.10 23.94
N ILE A 162 3.11 -12.95 22.93
CA ILE A 162 2.81 -14.38 23.01
C ILE A 162 4.09 -15.15 23.40
N CYS A 163 5.18 -14.98 22.65
CA CYS A 163 6.44 -15.67 22.95
C CYS A 163 7.41 -14.86 23.82
N ALA A 164 7.29 -13.53 23.87
CA ALA A 164 8.24 -12.62 24.53
C ALA A 164 9.71 -12.74 24.03
N GLU A 165 9.93 -13.39 22.88
CA GLU A 165 11.24 -13.66 22.31
C GLU A 165 11.47 -12.95 20.97
N ASN A 166 10.48 -13.02 20.07
CA ASN A 166 10.59 -12.47 18.72
C ASN A 166 9.98 -11.07 18.64
N ASP A 167 10.52 -10.24 17.76
CA ASP A 167 9.92 -8.96 17.42
C ASP A 167 8.61 -9.14 16.62
N LYS A 168 7.71 -8.18 16.78
CA LYS A 168 6.46 -8.10 16.03
C LYS A 168 6.79 -7.75 14.58
N ASP A 169 6.32 -8.59 13.67
CA ASP A 169 6.52 -8.46 12.23
C ASP A 169 5.19 -8.51 11.45
N ILE A 170 4.06 -8.74 12.14
CA ILE A 170 2.77 -8.89 11.49
C ILE A 170 1.62 -8.23 12.26
N ARG A 171 0.70 -7.62 11.51
CA ARG A 171 -0.57 -7.04 11.97
C ARG A 171 -1.74 -7.85 11.44
N ILE A 172 -2.73 -8.13 12.30
CA ILE A 172 -3.94 -8.88 11.95
C ILE A 172 -5.09 -7.94 11.58
N GLU A 173 -5.71 -8.13 10.41
CA GLU A 173 -6.89 -7.39 9.97
C GLU A 173 -8.21 -8.15 10.28
N PRO A 174 -9.28 -7.47 10.74
CA PRO A 174 -9.42 -6.02 10.94
C PRO A 174 -9.05 -5.52 12.34
N CYS A 175 -8.58 -6.39 13.23
CA CYS A 175 -8.48 -6.06 14.67
C CYS A 175 -7.23 -5.23 15.04
N GLY A 176 -6.24 -5.14 14.16
CA GLY A 176 -5.00 -4.37 14.36
C GLY A 176 -3.99 -4.99 15.32
N HIS A 177 -4.22 -6.21 15.85
CA HIS A 177 -3.29 -6.81 16.81
C HIS A 177 -1.95 -7.17 16.17
N LEU A 178 -0.88 -6.94 16.93
CA LEU A 178 0.50 -7.13 16.51
C LEU A 178 1.14 -8.32 17.21
N LEU A 179 1.78 -9.19 16.45
CA LEU A 179 2.52 -10.36 16.93
C LEU A 179 3.64 -10.71 15.97
N CYS A 180 4.37 -11.79 16.26
CA CYS A 180 5.34 -12.34 15.33
C CYS A 180 4.68 -13.45 14.47
N THR A 181 5.18 -13.61 13.26
CA THR A 181 4.75 -14.60 12.27
C THR A 181 4.84 -16.03 12.80
N PRO A 182 5.88 -16.44 13.56
CA PRO A 182 5.93 -17.78 14.17
C PRO A 182 4.75 -18.07 15.11
N CYS A 183 4.38 -17.12 15.98
CA CYS A 183 3.27 -17.28 16.91
C CYS A 183 1.92 -17.36 16.19
N LEU A 184 1.72 -16.54 15.14
CA LEU A 184 0.50 -16.61 14.35
C LEU A 184 0.37 -17.96 13.64
N THR A 185 1.46 -18.44 13.05
CA THR A 185 1.49 -19.70 12.31
C THR A 185 1.22 -20.89 13.23
N SER A 186 1.86 -20.93 14.41
CA SER A 186 1.60 -21.97 15.41
C SER A 186 0.14 -21.96 15.86
N TRP A 187 -0.43 -20.78 16.11
CA TRP A 187 -1.82 -20.64 16.52
C TRP A 187 -2.81 -21.16 15.48
N GLN A 188 -2.55 -20.90 14.19
CA GLN A 188 -3.38 -21.38 13.08
C GLN A 188 -3.24 -22.88 12.84
N GLN A 189 -2.13 -23.50 13.26
CA GLN A 189 -1.91 -24.96 13.15
C GLN A 189 -2.54 -25.73 14.31
N ASP A 190 -2.50 -25.19 15.53
CA ASP A 190 -2.94 -25.88 16.75
C ASP A 190 -4.43 -25.72 17.05
N SER A 191 -5.11 -24.76 16.41
CA SER A 191 -6.52 -24.49 16.67
C SER A 191 -7.39 -24.63 15.41
N ASP A 192 -8.57 -25.23 15.57
CA ASP A 192 -9.68 -25.19 14.60
C ASP A 192 -10.25 -23.75 14.43
N GLY A 193 -9.62 -22.74 15.05
CA GLY A 193 -10.08 -21.37 15.17
C GLY A 193 -9.28 -20.42 14.29
N GLN A 194 -9.89 -19.98 13.19
CA GLN A 194 -9.37 -18.95 12.27
C GLN A 194 -9.35 -17.51 12.88
N GLY A 195 -9.35 -17.40 14.21
CA GLY A 195 -9.50 -16.14 14.94
C GLY A 195 -8.19 -15.61 15.52
N CYS A 196 -8.13 -14.29 15.74
CA CYS A 196 -7.00 -13.58 16.34
C CYS A 196 -6.62 -14.15 17.72
N PRO A 197 -5.33 -14.42 18.01
CA PRO A 197 -4.90 -14.95 19.32
C PRO A 197 -5.26 -14.07 20.52
N PHE A 198 -5.41 -12.76 20.32
CA PHE A 198 -5.69 -11.80 21.38
C PHE A 198 -7.19 -11.59 21.61
N CYS A 199 -7.96 -11.33 20.54
CA CYS A 199 -9.37 -10.94 20.65
C CYS A 199 -10.36 -11.94 20.04
N ARG A 200 -9.87 -13.02 19.44
CA ARG A 200 -10.65 -14.08 18.78
C ARG A 200 -11.51 -13.62 17.59
N ALA A 201 -11.38 -12.36 17.15
CA ALA A 201 -12.02 -11.87 15.93
C ALA A 201 -11.52 -12.65 14.71
N GLU A 202 -12.40 -12.89 13.73
CA GLU A 202 -12.07 -13.56 12.47
C GLU A 202 -10.92 -12.83 11.75
N ILE A 203 -9.88 -13.57 11.36
CA ILE A 203 -8.74 -13.04 10.62
C ILE A 203 -9.12 -12.97 9.14
N LYS A 204 -9.27 -11.75 8.61
CA LYS A 204 -9.59 -11.51 7.19
C LYS A 204 -8.36 -11.29 6.33
N GLY A 205 -7.23 -10.96 6.96
CA GLY A 205 -5.96 -10.71 6.30
C GLY A 205 -4.86 -10.41 7.31
N THR A 206 -3.64 -10.33 6.80
CA THR A 206 -2.44 -10.00 7.57
C THR A 206 -1.56 -9.04 6.78
N GLU A 207 -0.95 -8.08 7.47
CA GLU A 207 -0.02 -7.10 6.89
C GLU A 207 1.35 -7.22 7.58
N GLN A 208 2.43 -7.22 6.80
CA GLN A 208 3.80 -7.22 7.33
C GLN A 208 4.18 -5.82 7.81
N ILE A 209 4.79 -5.73 8.99
CA ILE A 209 5.11 -4.46 9.65
C ILE A 209 6.54 -4.52 10.21
N VAL A 210 7.16 -3.35 10.41
CA VAL A 210 8.36 -3.23 11.23
C VAL A 210 8.09 -2.25 12.36
N VAL A 211 8.54 -2.60 13.57
CA VAL A 211 8.43 -1.73 14.73
C VAL A 211 9.75 -0.98 14.89
N ASP A 212 9.71 0.34 14.74
CA ASP A 212 10.85 1.22 15.01
C ASP A 212 10.94 1.48 16.53
N PRO A 213 11.98 0.99 17.22
CA PRO A 213 12.13 1.24 18.65
C PRO A 213 12.29 2.74 18.93
N PHE A 214 11.79 3.18 20.08
CA PHE A 214 12.05 4.52 20.56
C PHE A 214 13.52 4.66 21.00
N ASP A 215 14.25 5.64 20.44
CA ASP A 215 15.62 5.95 20.82
C ASP A 215 15.68 7.28 21.61
N PRO A 216 15.81 7.23 22.95
CA PRO A 216 15.86 8.43 23.77
C PRO A 216 17.09 9.33 23.47
N LYS A 217 18.16 8.79 22.87
CA LYS A 217 19.39 9.55 22.57
C LYS A 217 19.28 10.38 21.28
N ARG A 218 18.39 10.01 20.36
CA ARG A 218 18.19 10.75 19.10
C ARG A 218 17.47 12.08 19.28
N GLN A 219 16.58 12.22 20.26
CA GLN A 219 15.91 13.49 20.55
C GLN A 219 16.81 14.50 21.24
N HIS A 220 17.74 14.07 22.11
CA HIS A 220 18.67 14.99 22.77
C HIS A 220 19.56 15.76 21.77
N LYS A 221 19.99 15.14 20.68
CA LYS A 221 20.79 15.85 19.64
C LYS A 221 20.02 16.89 18.84
N ALA A 222 18.69 16.75 18.71
CA ALA A 222 17.86 17.75 18.05
C ALA A 222 17.62 18.99 18.93
N GLY A 223 17.64 18.83 20.26
CA GLY A 223 17.55 19.94 21.22
C GLY A 223 18.85 20.73 21.38
N THR A 224 20.02 20.07 21.36
CA THR A 224 21.31 20.76 21.61
C THR A 224 21.81 21.59 20.42
N LEU A 225 21.27 21.39 19.22
CA LEU A 225 21.62 22.18 18.03
C LEU A 225 20.93 23.55 17.99
N LEU A 226 19.91 23.78 18.83
CA LEU A 226 19.20 25.07 18.92
C LEU A 226 19.73 25.99 20.03
N GLU A 227 20.58 25.50 20.95
CA GLU A 227 21.13 26.31 22.06
C GLU A 227 22.52 26.92 21.75
N LEU A 228 23.09 26.65 20.59
CA LEU A 228 24.42 27.16 20.20
C LEU A 228 24.37 28.40 19.28
N ASP A 229 23.20 28.79 18.78
CA ASP A 229 23.04 29.94 17.89
C ASP A 229 22.71 31.27 18.63
N ASP A 230 22.50 31.24 19.96
CA ASP A 230 22.04 32.41 20.75
C ASP A 230 23.14 33.12 21.59
N LEU A 231 24.44 32.92 21.30
CA LEU A 231 25.53 33.50 22.11
C LEU A 231 26.54 34.42 21.40
N ASP A 232 26.32 34.81 20.13
CA ASP A 232 27.31 35.58 19.36
C ASP A 232 26.92 37.02 18.96
N ASP A 233 25.88 37.64 19.55
CA ASP A 233 25.39 38.98 19.13
C ASP A 233 25.39 40.08 20.22
N GLU A 234 26.35 40.08 21.15
CA GLU A 234 26.58 41.24 22.05
C GLU A 234 28.06 41.59 22.28
N VAL A 235 28.85 41.99 21.26
CA VAL A 235 29.93 42.97 21.48
C VAL A 235 30.34 43.70 20.19
N ALA A 236 29.81 44.89 19.91
CA ALA A 236 30.54 45.97 19.22
C ALA A 236 29.67 47.24 19.09
N GLU A 237 29.69 48.13 20.09
CA GLU A 237 29.58 49.57 19.85
C GLU A 237 30.19 50.32 21.05
N SER A 238 31.43 50.77 20.87
CA SER A 238 32.09 51.81 21.68
C SER A 238 32.89 52.70 20.76
#